data_AF-A0A8I2K1M9-F1
#
_entry.id   AF-A0A8I2K1M9-F1
#
_cell.length_a   1.000
_cell.length_b   1.000
_cell.length_c   1.000
_cell.angle_alpha   90.00
_cell.angle_beta   90.00
_cell.angle_gamma   90.00
#
_symmetry.space_group_name_H-M   'P 1'
#
loop_
_entity.id
_entity.type
_entity.pdbx_description
1 polymer ?
#
loop_
_entity_poly.entity_id
_entity_poly.type
_entity_poly.pdbx_seq_one_letter_code
_entity_poly.pdbx_strand_id
1 'polypeptide(L)'
;MKYQVNYLYPNLGCAYLVCANLTNADLKYADLKDADFTSALFGGAKNLKVEQLLEAKTLYKVTGLPLEMEKELKEKKPELFERPKER
;
A
#
# COMPACT_ATOMS: atom_id res chain seq x y z
N MET A 1 18.56 31.70 5.74
CA MET A 1 18.63 30.44 4.98
C MET A 1 17.76 29.42 5.70
N LYS A 2 16.50 29.26 5.30
CA LYS A 2 15.64 28.20 5.87
C LYS A 2 15.84 26.99 4.97
N TYR A 3 16.49 25.95 5.48
CA TYR A 3 16.48 24.64 4.83
C TYR A 3 15.01 24.26 4.69
N GLN A 4 14.50 24.24 3.48
CA GLN A 4 13.28 23.50 3.20
C GLN A 4 13.60 22.07 3.58
N VAL A 5 13.04 21.60 4.69
CA VAL A 5 12.95 20.18 4.96
C VAL A 5 12.04 19.65 3.87
N ASN A 6 12.65 19.13 2.80
CA ASN A 6 11.95 18.29 1.85
C ASN A 6 11.48 17.09 2.67
N TYR A 7 10.23 17.11 3.12
CA TYR A 7 9.51 15.89 3.44
C TYR A 7 9.42 15.12 2.12
N LEU A 8 10.47 14.37 1.80
CA LEU A 8 10.49 13.46 0.66
C LEU A 8 9.42 12.41 0.96
N TYR A 9 8.20 12.69 0.49
CA TYR A 9 7.13 11.72 0.51
C TYR A 9 7.64 10.45 -0.18
N PRO A 10 7.47 9.27 0.42
CA PRO A 10 7.90 8.04 -0.22
C PRO A 10 7.10 7.87 -1.51
N ASN A 11 7.75 8.07 -2.65
CA ASN A 11 7.17 7.73 -3.94
C ASN A 11 7.39 6.24 -4.17
N LEU A 12 6.34 5.47 -3.91
CA LEU A 12 6.26 4.04 -4.20
C LEU A 12 5.34 3.77 -5.39
N GLY A 13 5.07 4.81 -6.20
CA GLY A 13 4.29 4.70 -7.42
C GLY A 13 5.00 3.77 -8.41
N CYS A 14 4.25 2.81 -8.97
CA CYS A 14 4.77 1.74 -9.82
C CYS A 14 5.85 0.86 -9.15
N ALA A 15 5.97 0.88 -7.82
CA ALA A 15 6.96 0.06 -7.13
C ALA A 15 6.58 -1.42 -7.16
N TYR A 16 7.57 -2.28 -7.42
CA TYR A 16 7.44 -3.73 -7.30
C TYR A 16 7.82 -4.13 -5.87
N LEU A 17 6.81 -4.18 -5.00
CA LEU A 17 6.94 -4.48 -3.56
C LEU A 17 6.48 -5.91 -3.24
N VAL A 18 6.73 -6.82 -4.17
CA VAL A 18 6.42 -8.25 -4.02
C VAL A 18 7.20 -8.80 -2.83
N CYS A 19 6.49 -9.41 -1.88
CA CYS A 19 7.04 -9.91 -0.61
C CYS A 19 7.71 -8.84 0.26
N ALA A 20 7.42 -7.55 0.06
CA ALA A 20 8.01 -6.48 0.84
C ALA A 20 7.55 -6.54 2.31
N ASN A 21 8.49 -6.28 3.23
CA ASN A 21 8.16 -6.14 4.64
C ASN A 21 7.95 -4.66 4.99
N LEU A 22 6.69 -4.27 5.16
CA LEU A 22 6.24 -2.94 5.57
C LEU A 22 5.73 -2.93 7.02
N THR A 23 6.14 -3.91 7.81
CA THR A 23 5.79 -3.99 9.24
C THR A 23 6.26 -2.73 9.96
N ASN A 24 5.36 -2.07 10.69
CA ASN A 24 5.61 -0.78 11.36
C ASN A 24 6.05 0.39 10.45
N ALA A 25 5.91 0.27 9.13
CA ALA A 25 6.26 1.36 8.21
C ALA A 25 5.32 2.56 8.39
N ASP A 26 5.87 3.77 8.33
CA ASP A 26 5.08 4.99 8.25
C ASP A 26 4.82 5.33 6.77
N LEU A 27 3.57 5.13 6.33
CA LEU A 27 3.14 5.35 4.94
C LEU A 27 2.38 6.67 4.79
N LYS A 28 2.57 7.60 5.73
CA LYS A 28 1.95 8.93 5.68
C LYS A 28 2.32 9.63 4.38
N TYR A 29 1.31 9.87 3.53
CA TYR A 29 1.46 10.49 2.21
C TYR A 29 2.31 9.71 1.20
N ALA A 30 2.55 8.42 1.41
CA ALA A 30 3.19 7.59 0.38
C ALA A 30 2.33 7.55 -0.88
N ASP A 31 2.94 7.77 -2.04
CA ASP A 31 2.30 7.51 -3.32
C ASP A 31 2.38 6.01 -3.59
N LEU A 32 1.25 5.33 -3.58
CA LEU A 32 1.14 3.87 -3.79
C LEU A 32 0.50 3.52 -5.12
N LYS A 33 0.35 4.51 -6.01
CA LYS A 33 -0.32 4.34 -7.29
C LYS A 33 0.37 3.27 -8.12
N ASP A 34 -0.39 2.31 -8.66
CA ASP A 34 0.11 1.21 -9.47
C ASP A 34 1.18 0.32 -8.77
N ALA A 35 1.34 0.42 -7.45
CA ALA A 35 2.28 -0.40 -6.69
C ALA A 35 1.80 -1.86 -6.58
N ASP A 36 2.74 -2.81 -6.72
CA ASP A 36 2.48 -4.24 -6.60
C ASP A 36 2.87 -4.74 -5.21
N PHE A 37 1.89 -4.96 -4.34
CA PHE A 37 2.10 -5.45 -2.96
C PHE A 37 1.87 -6.95 -2.84
N THR A 38 2.04 -7.72 -3.92
CA THR A 38 1.81 -9.16 -3.87
C THR A 38 2.58 -9.81 -2.71
N SER A 39 1.87 -10.46 -1.79
CA SER A 39 2.43 -11.12 -0.59
C SER A 39 3.20 -10.20 0.37
N ALA A 40 2.95 -8.89 0.37
CA ALA A 40 3.58 -7.96 1.29
C ALA A 40 3.03 -8.05 2.74
N LEU A 41 3.86 -7.67 3.71
CA LEU A 41 3.54 -7.68 5.15
C LEU A 41 3.29 -6.25 5.64
N PHE A 42 2.08 -5.94 6.12
CA PHE A 42 1.67 -4.63 6.62
C PHE A 42 1.50 -4.57 8.15
N GLY A 43 1.97 -5.58 8.88
CA GLY A 43 1.76 -5.70 10.32
C GLY A 43 2.13 -4.42 11.08
N GLY A 44 1.15 -3.72 11.64
CA GLY A 44 1.40 -2.49 12.39
C GLY A 44 1.83 -1.29 11.55
N ALA A 45 1.66 -1.32 10.22
CA ALA A 45 1.87 -0.15 9.37
C ALA A 45 1.00 1.04 9.85
N LYS A 46 1.59 2.23 9.85
CA LYS A 46 0.99 3.44 10.42
C LYS A 46 0.65 4.44 9.33
N ASN A 47 -0.34 5.28 9.61
CA ASN A 47 -0.78 6.39 8.75
C ASN A 47 -1.20 5.96 7.33
N LEU A 48 -1.69 4.73 7.19
CA LEU A 48 -2.22 4.19 5.93
C LEU A 48 -3.68 4.59 5.78
N LYS A 49 -4.05 5.04 4.58
CA LYS A 49 -5.44 5.34 4.21
C LYS A 49 -5.96 4.33 3.20
N VAL A 50 -7.26 4.03 3.27
CA VAL A 50 -7.94 3.16 2.30
C VAL A 50 -7.76 3.70 0.89
N GLU A 51 -7.90 5.02 0.73
CA GLU A 51 -7.77 5.69 -0.56
C GLU A 51 -6.41 5.46 -1.21
N GLN A 52 -5.31 5.48 -0.43
CA GLN A 52 -3.97 5.22 -0.95
C GLN A 52 -3.84 3.79 -1.48
N LEU A 53 -4.46 2.82 -0.81
CA LEU A 53 -4.43 1.41 -1.22
C LEU A 53 -5.35 1.11 -2.41
N LEU A 54 -6.41 1.89 -2.61
CA LEU A 54 -7.31 1.74 -3.77
C LEU A 54 -6.59 2.02 -5.11
N GLU A 55 -5.56 2.87 -5.05
CA GLU A 55 -4.70 3.23 -6.17
C GLU A 55 -3.60 2.19 -6.46
N ALA A 56 -3.37 1.24 -5.55
CA ALA A 56 -2.42 0.17 -5.77
C ALA A 56 -2.83 -0.74 -6.94
N LYS A 57 -1.85 -1.37 -7.57
CA LYS A 57 -2.08 -2.34 -8.65
C LYS A 57 -2.70 -3.62 -8.11
N THR A 58 -2.18 -4.13 -6.99
CA THR A 58 -2.69 -5.34 -6.34
C THR A 58 -2.27 -5.42 -4.87
N LEU A 59 -3.13 -6.01 -4.06
CA LEU A 59 -2.93 -6.39 -2.67
C LEU A 59 -3.04 -7.92 -2.50
N TYR A 60 -2.80 -8.68 -3.58
CA TYR A 60 -2.92 -10.13 -3.58
C TYR A 60 -2.05 -10.76 -2.48
N LYS A 61 -2.66 -11.54 -1.58
CA LYS A 61 -2.00 -12.19 -0.44
C LYS A 61 -1.31 -11.25 0.56
N VAL A 62 -1.70 -9.99 0.62
CA VAL A 62 -1.22 -9.09 1.69
C VAL A 62 -1.65 -9.62 3.07
N THR A 63 -0.80 -9.45 4.07
CA THR A 63 -1.12 -9.81 5.46
C THR A 63 -0.87 -8.63 6.41
N GLY A 64 -1.52 -8.63 7.56
CA GLY A 64 -1.31 -7.61 8.61
C GLY A 64 -2.02 -6.28 8.40
N LEU A 65 -2.94 -6.19 7.43
CA LEU A 65 -3.86 -5.06 7.32
C LEU A 65 -4.90 -5.08 8.45
N PRO A 66 -5.36 -3.91 8.94
CA PRO A 66 -6.48 -3.84 9.87
C PRO A 66 -7.77 -4.43 9.25
N LEU A 67 -8.54 -5.21 10.01
CA LEU A 67 -9.75 -5.88 9.52
C LEU A 67 -10.77 -4.91 8.91
N GLU A 68 -10.97 -3.74 9.54
CA GLU A 68 -11.90 -2.72 9.03
C GLU A 68 -11.46 -2.18 7.66
N MET A 69 -10.16 -1.96 7.49
CA MET A 69 -9.58 -1.50 6.22
C MET A 69 -9.68 -2.57 5.14
N GLU A 70 -9.37 -3.83 5.48
CA GLU A 70 -9.48 -4.94 4.54
C GLU A 70 -10.93 -5.12 4.07
N LYS A 71 -11.89 -5.00 4.98
CA LYS A 71 -13.32 -5.05 4.66
C LYS A 71 -13.71 -3.92 3.71
N GLU A 72 -13.35 -2.67 4.01
CA GLU A 72 -13.66 -1.52 3.16
C GLU A 72 -13.02 -1.66 1.76
N LEU A 73 -11.78 -2.14 1.67
CA LEU A 73 -11.11 -2.40 0.40
C LEU A 73 -11.82 -3.48 -0.42
N LYS A 74 -12.29 -4.55 0.24
CA LYS A 74 -13.06 -5.61 -0.43
C LYS A 74 -14.45 -5.13 -0.86
N GLU A 75 -15.05 -4.22 -0.12
CA GLU A 75 -16.34 -3.61 -0.50
C GLU A 75 -16.19 -2.65 -1.68
N LYS A 76 -15.12 -1.85 -1.71
CA LYS A 76 -14.90 -0.85 -2.77
C LYS A 76 -14.26 -1.42 -4.04
N LYS A 77 -13.28 -2.32 -3.89
CA LYS A 77 -12.43 -2.81 -4.97
C LYS A 77 -11.91 -4.24 -4.69
N PRO A 78 -12.80 -5.25 -4.70
CA PRO A 78 -12.43 -6.63 -4.39
C PRO A 78 -11.36 -7.19 -5.34
N GLU A 79 -11.26 -6.69 -6.57
CA GLU A 79 -10.27 -7.11 -7.55
C GLU A 79 -8.81 -6.87 -7.11
N LEU A 80 -8.58 -5.99 -6.13
CA LEU A 80 -7.24 -5.79 -5.56
C LEU A 80 -6.70 -7.05 -4.90
N PHE A 81 -7.57 -7.91 -4.35
CA PHE A 81 -7.19 -9.14 -3.65
C PHE A 81 -7.21 -10.37 -4.57
N GLU A 82 -7.55 -10.20 -5.85
CA GLU A 82 -7.47 -11.28 -6.83
C GLU A 82 -6.04 -11.39 -7.38
N ARG A 83 -5.70 -12.56 -7.93
CA ARG A 83 -4.41 -12.75 -8.58
C ARG A 83 -4.31 -11.77 -9.75
N PRO A 84 -3.29 -10.90 -9.81
CA PRO A 84 -3.13 -9.97 -10.91
C PRO A 84 -2.97 -10.78 -12.21
N LYS A 85 -3.74 -10.40 -13.24
CA LYS A 85 -3.59 -10.99 -14.57
C LYS A 85 -2.23 -10.54 -15.12
N GLU A 86 -1.33 -11.49 -15.33
CA GLU A 86 -0.11 -11.28 -16.09
C GLU A 86 -0.53 -10.78 -17.48
N ARG A 87 -0.23 -9.51 -17.79
CA ARG A 87 -0.35 -8.96 -19.16
C ARG A 87 0.95 -9.20 -19.89
#